data_AF-A0AAD5VVY5-F1
#
_entry.id   AF-A0AAD5VVY5-F1
#
_cell.length_a   1.000
_cell.length_b   1.000
_cell.length_c   1.000
_cell.angle_alpha   90.00
_cell.angle_beta   90.00
_cell.angle_gamma   90.00
#
_symmetry.space_group_name_H-M   'P 1'
#
loop_
_entity.id
_entity.type
_entity.pdbx_description
1 polymer ?
#
loop_
_entity_poly.entity_id
_entity_poly.type
_entity_poly.pdbx_seq_one_letter_code
_entity_poly.pdbx_strand_id
1 'polypeptide(L)'
;MISSDFSLLTNIVSILFVSNFGPPQQHPVDDCFKNASSLVQLVNCFQQFTVTQDFYNHTTYLEAQPNPAQREAWSTAISTLLHTNNNCSSAIVPAVIQDVYSAAPFTDSDGSSFCVVYERAISAQTGLFDKGWGYIVTPALRASVSRHIHISAPHPIFDGNTSVEAAQLFKETRAKSLLIPGRIRTAYRDPSTCIKSTKRTTYYMTDTAHNDLEPFFDANVAIWNWQSQHGGCSSASCAFIQMHGKSDRTCVLDDIFLSSGLGNNSWYTNEIDRPIKRLKKELLLAFNHDHSPEIPVSVSVPSDSKCLLTATKNVVGRYLNGLPSTASHDVCTRESKVDTTEGVFIHVEQSSRTASKAAWIKAVNNTFAVVNSLEYASSTSQIPIEHIEQCPWYP
;
A
#
# COMPACT_ATOMS: atom_id res chain seq x y z
N MET A 1 7.10 -82.68 27.91
CA MET A 1 6.32 -81.68 27.16
C MET A 1 6.78 -80.32 27.68
N ILE A 2 7.83 -79.74 27.07
CA ILE A 2 7.76 -78.61 26.10
C ILE A 2 7.20 -77.35 26.80
N SER A 3 8.05 -76.43 27.27
CA SER A 3 8.53 -75.20 26.57
C SER A 3 7.43 -74.13 26.50
N SER A 4 7.61 -72.82 26.72
CA SER A 4 8.78 -71.94 26.69
C SER A 4 8.39 -70.56 27.23
N ASP A 5 9.37 -69.86 27.79
CA ASP A 5 9.43 -68.40 27.98
C ASP A 5 9.18 -67.60 26.69
N PHE A 6 8.58 -66.41 26.82
CA PHE A 6 8.79 -65.31 25.88
C PHE A 6 8.71 -63.96 26.60
N SER A 7 9.89 -63.40 26.90
CA SER A 7 10.10 -61.99 27.26
C SER A 7 10.41 -61.22 25.97
N LEU A 8 9.60 -60.22 25.60
CA LEU A 8 9.88 -59.32 24.49
C LEU A 8 10.36 -57.97 25.04
N LEU A 9 11.67 -57.78 25.02
CA LEU A 9 12.32 -56.47 25.15
C LEU A 9 12.32 -55.79 23.77
N THR A 10 11.48 -54.77 23.60
CA THR A 10 11.54 -53.86 22.44
C THR A 10 12.58 -52.76 22.69
N ASN A 11 13.72 -52.86 22.01
CA ASN A 11 14.68 -51.77 21.87
C ASN A 11 14.10 -50.69 20.92
N ILE A 12 13.73 -49.54 21.48
CA ILE A 12 13.45 -48.33 20.69
C ILE A 12 14.79 -47.64 20.44
N VAL A 13 15.32 -47.79 19.22
CA VAL A 13 16.45 -46.99 18.73
C VAL A 13 15.89 -45.65 18.26
N SER A 14 16.03 -44.61 19.08
CA SER A 14 15.78 -43.23 18.69
C SER A 14 16.88 -42.77 17.73
N ILE A 15 16.59 -42.77 16.44
CA ILE A 15 17.44 -42.13 15.43
C ILE A 15 17.26 -40.61 15.60
N LEU A 16 18.20 -39.98 16.30
CA LEU A 16 18.37 -38.53 16.28
C LEU A 16 18.84 -38.13 14.88
N PHE A 17 17.90 -37.73 14.02
CA PHE A 17 18.24 -36.95 12.84
C PHE A 17 18.75 -35.58 13.31
N VAL A 18 20.07 -35.46 13.41
CA VAL A 18 20.73 -34.16 13.44
C VAL A 18 20.58 -33.58 12.04
N SER A 19 19.50 -32.84 11.82
CA SER A 19 19.38 -31.98 10.66
C SER A 19 20.52 -30.96 10.74
N ASN A 20 21.53 -31.14 9.88
CA ASN A 20 22.54 -30.13 9.61
C ASN A 20 21.82 -28.88 9.08
N PHE A 21 21.43 -27.98 9.98
CA PHE A 21 21.06 -26.63 9.61
C PHE A 21 22.34 -25.98 9.09
N GLY A 22 22.49 -25.94 7.78
CA GLY A 22 23.45 -25.05 7.13
C GLY A 22 23.22 -23.61 7.62
N PRO A 23 24.22 -22.73 7.47
CA PRO A 23 24.04 -21.33 7.85
C PRO A 23 22.76 -20.78 7.21
N PRO A 24 21.95 -19.99 7.93
CA PRO A 24 20.70 -19.45 7.41
C PRO A 24 20.97 -18.78 6.07
N GLN A 25 20.27 -19.25 5.04
CA GLN A 25 20.45 -18.77 3.68
C GLN A 25 20.06 -17.29 3.65
N GLN A 26 21.03 -16.41 3.40
CA GLN A 26 20.82 -14.97 3.32
C GLN A 26 19.89 -14.68 2.13
N HIS A 27 18.75 -14.04 2.37
CA HIS A 27 17.81 -13.72 1.30
C HIS A 27 18.28 -12.45 0.58
N PRO A 28 18.32 -12.43 -0.76
CA PRO A 28 18.75 -11.25 -1.52
C PRO A 28 17.97 -9.96 -1.21
N VAL A 29 16.71 -10.07 -0.82
CA VAL A 29 15.89 -8.91 -0.41
C VAL A 29 16.41 -8.30 0.89
N ASP A 30 16.97 -9.11 1.80
CA ASP A 30 17.55 -8.64 3.06
C ASP A 30 18.81 -7.79 2.83
N ASP A 31 19.49 -7.96 1.68
CA ASP A 31 20.64 -7.14 1.31
C ASP A 31 20.25 -5.69 1.01
N CYS A 32 18.98 -5.43 0.65
CA CYS A 32 18.49 -4.07 0.51
C CYS A 32 18.58 -3.29 1.83
N PHE A 33 18.34 -3.92 2.98
CA PHE A 33 18.44 -3.27 4.28
C PHE A 33 19.89 -2.95 4.68
N LYS A 34 20.86 -3.72 4.15
CA LYS A 34 22.29 -3.50 4.41
C LYS A 34 22.87 -2.42 3.52
N ASN A 35 22.41 -2.36 2.27
CA ASN A 35 23.00 -1.53 1.22
C ASN A 35 22.30 -0.17 1.08
N ALA A 36 21.04 -0.05 1.48
CA ALA A 36 20.32 1.21 1.45
C ALA A 36 20.71 2.11 2.63
N SER A 37 21.10 3.35 2.32
CA SER A 37 21.34 4.40 3.32
C SER A 37 20.12 5.29 3.59
N SER A 38 19.09 5.20 2.74
CA SER A 38 17.84 5.95 2.91
C SER A 38 16.60 5.13 2.53
N LEU A 39 15.43 5.54 3.02
CA LEU A 39 14.18 4.83 2.72
C LEU A 39 13.89 4.82 1.20
N VAL A 40 14.25 5.91 0.53
CA VAL A 40 14.13 6.05 -0.92
C VAL A 40 15.03 5.04 -1.64
N GLN A 41 16.26 4.83 -1.15
CA GLN A 41 17.15 3.80 -1.69
C GLN A 41 16.66 2.38 -1.36
N LEU A 42 16.06 2.15 -0.20
CA LEU A 42 15.46 0.86 0.17
C LEU A 42 14.33 0.52 -0.80
N VAL A 43 13.41 1.46 -1.04
CA VAL A 43 12.31 1.29 -1.99
C VAL A 43 12.82 1.08 -3.42
N ASN A 44 13.83 1.83 -3.84
CA ASN A 44 14.47 1.63 -5.14
C ASN A 44 15.16 0.24 -5.24
N CYS A 45 15.70 -0.29 -4.15
CA CYS A 45 16.24 -1.64 -4.10
C CYS A 45 15.12 -2.70 -4.24
N PHE A 46 14.01 -2.56 -3.52
CA PHE A 46 12.85 -3.44 -3.65
C PHE A 46 12.27 -3.46 -5.07
N GLN A 47 12.34 -2.35 -5.81
CA GLN A 47 11.88 -2.33 -7.19
C GLN A 47 12.60 -3.36 -8.08
N GLN A 48 13.85 -3.72 -7.78
CA GLN A 48 14.61 -4.71 -8.55
C GLN A 48 13.98 -6.13 -8.49
N PHE A 49 13.18 -6.40 -7.47
CA PHE A 49 12.49 -7.67 -7.28
C PHE A 49 11.04 -7.64 -7.79
N THR A 50 10.56 -6.50 -8.31
CA THR A 50 9.17 -6.35 -8.74
C THR A 50 8.86 -7.29 -9.89
N VAL A 51 7.76 -8.04 -9.78
CA VAL A 51 7.29 -8.93 -10.84
C VAL A 51 6.86 -8.11 -12.06
N THR A 52 7.47 -8.43 -13.20
CA THR A 52 7.33 -7.67 -14.44
C THR A 52 6.27 -8.25 -15.38
N GLN A 53 6.18 -7.71 -16.58
CA GLN A 53 5.14 -8.03 -17.56
C GLN A 53 5.18 -9.52 -17.96
N ASP A 54 4.01 -10.13 -18.16
CA ASP A 54 3.85 -11.49 -18.68
C ASP A 54 4.54 -12.58 -17.84
N PHE A 55 4.77 -12.29 -16.56
CA PHE A 55 5.40 -13.23 -15.64
C PHE A 55 4.49 -14.42 -15.34
N TYR A 56 3.20 -14.16 -15.14
CA TYR A 56 2.24 -15.21 -14.80
C TYR A 56 1.51 -15.72 -16.04
N ASN A 57 1.28 -17.04 -16.04
CA ASN A 57 0.19 -17.65 -16.80
C ASN A 57 -0.98 -17.90 -15.84
N HIS A 58 -2.07 -18.49 -16.33
CA HIS A 58 -3.24 -18.79 -15.52
C HIS A 58 -2.90 -19.59 -14.25
N THR A 59 -2.15 -20.69 -14.40
CA THR A 59 -1.78 -21.57 -13.28
C THR A 59 -0.92 -20.84 -12.26
N THR A 60 0.16 -20.19 -12.71
CA THR A 60 1.09 -19.51 -11.79
C THR A 60 0.49 -18.26 -11.17
N TYR A 61 -0.46 -17.61 -11.85
CA TYR A 61 -1.25 -16.52 -11.25
C TYR A 61 -2.10 -17.03 -10.08
N LEU A 62 -2.81 -18.14 -10.26
CA LEU A 62 -3.64 -18.74 -9.20
C LEU A 62 -2.80 -19.18 -8.01
N GLU A 63 -1.62 -19.76 -8.24
CA GLU A 63 -0.65 -20.13 -7.20
C GLU A 63 -0.05 -18.90 -6.47
N ALA A 64 0.01 -17.76 -7.16
CA ALA A 64 0.47 -16.49 -6.60
C ALA A 64 -0.62 -15.70 -5.90
N GLN A 65 -1.90 -16.10 -5.96
CA GLN A 65 -2.96 -15.44 -5.20
C GLN A 65 -2.96 -15.88 -3.74
N PRO A 66 -3.21 -14.96 -2.79
CA PRO A 66 -3.35 -15.34 -1.39
C PRO A 66 -4.66 -16.12 -1.20
N ASN A 67 -4.59 -17.23 -0.47
CA ASN A 67 -5.78 -17.91 0.02
C ASN A 67 -6.47 -17.09 1.16
N PRO A 68 -7.70 -17.43 1.59
CA PRO A 68 -8.41 -16.67 2.61
C PRO A 68 -7.62 -16.45 3.92
N ALA A 69 -6.94 -17.49 4.42
CA ALA A 69 -6.14 -17.40 5.63
C ALA A 69 -4.92 -16.47 5.46
N GLN A 70 -4.31 -16.46 4.27
CA GLN A 70 -3.22 -15.53 3.96
C GLN A 70 -3.70 -14.08 3.85
N ARG A 71 -4.89 -13.83 3.29
CA ARG A 71 -5.50 -12.47 3.23
C ARG A 71 -5.82 -11.94 4.63
N GLU A 72 -6.35 -12.80 5.51
CA GLU A 72 -6.59 -12.46 6.92
C GLU A 72 -5.28 -12.20 7.66
N ALA A 73 -4.28 -13.07 7.50
CA ALA A 73 -2.96 -12.89 8.09
C ALA A 73 -2.27 -11.61 7.61
N TRP A 74 -2.41 -11.26 6.33
CA TRP A 74 -1.89 -10.02 5.76
C TRP A 74 -2.56 -8.79 6.37
N SER A 75 -3.88 -8.81 6.48
CA SER A 75 -4.65 -7.74 7.16
C SER A 75 -4.25 -7.58 8.62
N THR A 76 -4.02 -8.71 9.32
CA THR A 76 -3.54 -8.74 10.71
C THR A 76 -2.13 -8.15 10.85
N ALA A 77 -1.21 -8.50 9.94
CA ALA A 77 0.15 -7.95 9.94
C ALA A 77 0.14 -6.44 9.77
N ILE A 78 -0.70 -5.91 8.88
CA ILE A 78 -0.86 -4.48 8.65
C ILE A 78 -1.43 -3.77 9.87
N SER A 79 -2.52 -4.30 10.44
CA SER A 79 -3.10 -3.72 11.65
C SER A 79 -2.09 -3.71 12.79
N THR A 80 -1.34 -4.79 12.98
CA THR A 80 -0.28 -4.90 13.99
C THR A 80 0.82 -3.86 13.75
N LEU A 81 1.28 -3.72 12.50
CA LEU A 81 2.29 -2.74 12.11
C LEU A 81 1.85 -1.30 12.40
N LEU A 82 0.58 -0.96 12.15
CA LEU A 82 0.04 0.38 12.42
C LEU A 82 -0.02 0.72 13.91
N HIS A 83 -0.08 -0.28 14.79
CA HIS A 83 0.03 -0.13 16.24
C HIS A 83 1.46 -0.03 16.73
N THR A 84 2.47 -0.30 15.91
CA THR A 84 3.85 -0.38 16.39
C THR A 84 4.33 0.93 17.04
N ASN A 85 5.09 0.76 18.13
CA ASN A 85 5.83 1.83 18.79
C ASN A 85 7.22 1.30 19.20
N ASN A 86 8.16 1.39 18.26
CA ASN A 86 9.52 0.88 18.36
C ASN A 86 9.65 -0.66 18.47
N ASN A 87 8.68 -1.41 17.95
CA ASN A 87 8.71 -2.87 17.90
C ASN A 87 8.54 -3.37 16.46
N CYS A 88 9.60 -3.26 15.66
CA CYS A 88 9.61 -3.74 14.27
C CYS A 88 10.07 -5.22 14.17
N SER A 89 9.62 -6.09 15.10
CA SER A 89 10.05 -7.48 15.13
C SER A 89 9.27 -8.36 14.14
N SER A 90 9.81 -9.54 13.84
CA SER A 90 9.15 -10.55 13.00
C SER A 90 7.81 -11.04 13.57
N ALA A 91 7.52 -10.80 14.85
CA ALA A 91 6.24 -11.11 15.47
C ALA A 91 5.06 -10.35 14.85
N ILE A 92 5.32 -9.28 14.09
CA ILE A 92 4.30 -8.59 13.28
C ILE A 92 3.70 -9.53 12.21
N VAL A 93 4.49 -10.48 11.68
CA VAL A 93 4.11 -11.35 10.58
C VAL A 93 3.51 -12.65 11.14
N PRO A 94 2.21 -12.93 10.94
CA PRO A 94 1.61 -14.18 11.41
C PRO A 94 2.22 -15.39 10.71
N ALA A 95 2.28 -16.53 11.43
CA ALA A 95 2.91 -17.77 10.97
C ALA A 95 2.47 -18.22 9.57
N VAL A 96 1.19 -18.03 9.23
CA VAL A 96 0.58 -18.41 7.93
C VAL A 96 1.26 -17.75 6.72
N ILE A 97 1.92 -16.60 6.91
CA ILE A 97 2.60 -15.87 5.84
C ILE A 97 4.10 -15.65 6.12
N GLN A 98 4.69 -16.28 7.15
CA GLN A 98 6.11 -16.10 7.49
C GLN A 98 7.08 -16.63 6.43
N ASP A 99 6.64 -17.58 5.60
CA ASP A 99 7.43 -18.06 4.46
C ASP A 99 7.45 -17.05 3.31
N VAL A 100 6.48 -16.15 3.25
CA VAL A 100 6.34 -15.13 2.20
C VAL A 100 6.84 -13.77 2.66
N TYR A 101 6.57 -13.40 3.90
CA TYR A 101 6.83 -12.08 4.47
C TYR A 101 7.87 -12.10 5.60
N SER A 102 8.56 -10.98 5.76
CA SER A 102 9.33 -10.65 6.96
C SER A 102 8.96 -9.26 7.46
N ALA A 103 9.35 -8.96 8.70
CA ALA A 103 9.33 -7.61 9.24
C ALA A 103 10.70 -7.25 9.79
N ALA A 104 11.16 -6.04 9.47
CA ALA A 104 12.45 -5.54 9.92
C ALA A 104 12.41 -4.03 10.24
N PRO A 105 13.21 -3.57 11.22
CA PRO A 105 13.49 -2.15 11.37
C PRO A 105 14.38 -1.65 10.23
N PHE A 106 14.18 -0.40 9.83
CA PHE A 106 15.09 0.30 8.93
C PHE A 106 15.35 1.71 9.49
N THR A 107 16.61 2.10 9.56
CA THR A 107 17.02 3.44 10.01
C THR A 107 17.68 4.16 8.84
N ASP A 108 17.10 5.29 8.45
CA ASP A 108 17.65 6.17 7.43
C ASP A 108 18.87 6.91 7.96
N SER A 109 19.74 7.35 7.07
CA SER A 109 20.94 8.15 7.34
C SER A 109 20.70 9.42 8.17
N ASP A 110 19.49 9.99 8.15
CA ASP A 110 19.11 11.15 8.97
C ASP A 110 18.61 10.80 10.38
N GLY A 111 18.61 9.51 10.73
CA GLY A 111 18.18 8.98 12.03
C GLY A 111 16.68 8.66 12.11
N SER A 112 15.89 8.95 11.07
CA SER A 112 14.49 8.51 10.99
C SER A 112 14.43 7.00 10.95
N SER A 113 13.56 6.41 11.78
CA SER A 113 13.40 4.96 11.87
C SER A 113 12.00 4.52 11.43
N PHE A 114 11.95 3.36 10.76
CA PHE A 114 10.78 2.80 10.11
C PHE A 114 10.64 1.31 10.46
N CYS A 115 9.41 0.82 10.49
CA CYS A 115 9.13 -0.60 10.44
C CYS A 115 8.66 -0.97 9.03
N VAL A 116 9.25 -2.03 8.48
CA VAL A 116 9.00 -2.48 7.12
C VAL A 116 8.49 -3.92 7.17
N VAL A 117 7.29 -4.17 6.66
CA VAL A 117 6.82 -5.54 6.35
C VAL A 117 6.91 -5.72 4.86
N TYR A 118 7.69 -6.70 4.41
CA TYR A 118 8.07 -6.87 3.02
C TYR A 118 8.07 -8.34 2.61
N GLU A 119 7.71 -8.60 1.36
CA GLU A 119 7.84 -9.91 0.76
C GLU A 119 9.32 -10.31 0.73
N ARG A 120 9.66 -11.40 1.41
CA ARG A 120 11.03 -11.96 1.46
C ARG A 120 11.22 -13.11 0.47
N ALA A 121 10.12 -13.74 0.06
CA ALA A 121 10.14 -14.88 -0.85
C ALA A 121 10.49 -14.42 -2.25
N ILE A 122 11.50 -15.06 -2.84
CA ILE A 122 11.93 -14.81 -4.22
C ILE A 122 11.90 -16.11 -5.01
N SER A 123 11.53 -16.02 -6.27
CA SER A 123 11.65 -17.11 -7.21
C SER A 123 13.13 -17.36 -7.51
N ALA A 124 13.61 -18.58 -7.25
CA ALA A 124 15.00 -18.96 -7.53
C ALA A 124 15.34 -18.90 -9.03
N GLN A 125 14.33 -19.00 -9.91
CA GLN A 125 14.50 -18.99 -11.35
C GLN A 125 14.64 -17.57 -11.92
N THR A 126 13.91 -16.61 -11.36
CA THR A 126 13.82 -15.25 -11.94
C THR A 126 14.49 -14.19 -11.08
N GLY A 127 14.74 -14.46 -9.80
CA GLY A 127 15.24 -13.48 -8.84
C GLY A 127 14.22 -12.40 -8.48
N LEU A 128 12.96 -12.52 -8.92
CA LEU A 128 11.87 -11.61 -8.59
C LEU A 128 11.10 -12.14 -7.37
N PHE A 129 10.25 -11.30 -6.79
CA PHE A 129 9.27 -11.72 -5.78
C PHE A 129 8.46 -12.93 -6.26
N ASP A 130 8.28 -13.91 -5.38
CA ASP A 130 7.57 -15.16 -5.72
C ASP A 130 6.07 -14.92 -5.97
N LYS A 131 5.47 -14.08 -5.12
CA LYS A 131 4.05 -13.73 -5.13
C LYS A 131 3.78 -12.34 -5.68
N GLY A 132 4.70 -11.40 -5.49
CA GLY A 132 4.53 -10.02 -5.95
C GLY A 132 3.46 -9.25 -5.17
N TRP A 133 3.26 -9.58 -3.90
CA TRP A 133 2.31 -8.93 -2.99
C TRP A 133 2.85 -7.60 -2.44
N GLY A 134 4.17 -7.44 -2.37
CA GLY A 134 4.83 -6.15 -2.12
C GLY A 134 5.17 -5.89 -0.66
N TYR A 135 5.04 -4.63 -0.23
CA TYR A 135 5.48 -4.19 1.10
C TYR A 135 4.70 -2.99 1.62
N ILE A 136 4.75 -2.83 2.95
CA ILE A 136 4.19 -1.69 3.69
C ILE A 136 5.23 -1.15 4.67
N VAL A 137 5.26 0.17 4.83
CA VAL A 137 6.19 0.87 5.74
C VAL A 137 5.40 1.80 6.65
N THR A 138 5.78 1.87 7.92
CA THR A 138 5.31 2.88 8.88
C THR A 138 6.51 3.52 9.59
N PRO A 139 6.39 4.75 10.14
CA PRO A 139 7.37 5.23 11.10
C PRO A 139 7.45 4.25 12.28
N ALA A 140 8.67 4.00 12.79
CA ALA A 140 8.86 3.05 13.89
C ALA A 140 8.24 3.56 15.19
N LEU A 141 8.34 4.87 15.45
CA LEU A 141 7.77 5.52 16.62
C LEU A 141 6.44 6.19 16.29
N ARG A 142 5.44 6.04 17.16
CA ARG A 142 4.14 6.74 16.99
C ARG A 142 4.31 8.26 16.99
N ALA A 143 5.20 8.77 17.84
CA ALA A 143 5.53 10.20 17.90
C ALA A 143 6.20 10.73 16.61
N SER A 144 6.70 9.84 15.74
CA SER A 144 7.26 10.23 14.45
C SER A 144 6.19 10.52 13.40
N VAL A 145 4.93 10.10 13.60
CA VAL A 145 3.81 10.45 12.71
C VAL A 145 3.39 11.90 12.96
N SER A 146 3.35 12.71 11.91
CA SER A 146 2.87 14.09 11.99
C SER A 146 1.49 14.29 11.37
N ARG A 147 1.07 13.39 10.47
CA ARG A 147 -0.19 13.45 9.73
C ARG A 147 -0.71 12.05 9.50
N HIS A 148 -2.02 11.84 9.57
CA HIS A 148 -2.66 10.56 9.25
C HIS A 148 -2.86 10.40 7.74
N ILE A 149 -1.80 10.68 6.98
CA ILE A 149 -1.79 10.48 5.53
C ILE A 149 -1.30 9.06 5.28
N HIS A 150 -1.99 8.36 4.39
CA HIS A 150 -1.62 7.05 3.90
C HIS A 150 -1.27 7.19 2.42
N ILE A 151 -0.04 6.86 2.06
CA ILE A 151 0.47 7.03 0.70
C ILE A 151 0.61 5.67 0.05
N SER A 152 0.22 5.58 -1.22
CA SER A 152 0.44 4.37 -2.01
C SER A 152 0.82 4.70 -3.45
N ALA A 153 1.51 3.78 -4.12
CA ALA A 153 1.74 3.82 -5.56
C ALA A 153 1.47 2.44 -6.16
N PRO A 154 0.32 2.23 -6.82
CA PRO A 154 -0.17 0.89 -7.18
C PRO A 154 0.54 0.26 -8.38
N HIS A 155 1.32 1.05 -9.13
CA HIS A 155 1.97 0.62 -10.37
C HIS A 155 3.50 0.80 -10.29
N PRO A 156 4.19 0.00 -9.45
CA PRO A 156 5.64 0.09 -9.33
C PRO A 156 6.30 -0.07 -10.69
N ILE A 157 7.27 0.79 -11.02
CA ILE A 157 8.03 0.83 -12.28
C ILE A 157 7.20 1.19 -13.53
N PHE A 158 5.98 0.68 -13.65
CA PHE A 158 5.10 0.90 -14.80
C PHE A 158 4.73 2.39 -14.96
N ASP A 159 4.52 3.07 -13.83
CA ASP A 159 4.23 4.51 -13.80
C ASP A 159 5.52 5.35 -13.65
N GLY A 160 6.67 4.80 -14.03
CA GLY A 160 7.97 5.41 -13.81
C GLY A 160 8.40 5.32 -12.35
N ASN A 161 8.83 6.44 -11.77
CA ASN A 161 9.44 6.50 -10.43
C ASN A 161 8.45 6.74 -9.29
N THR A 162 7.15 6.57 -9.52
CA THR A 162 6.09 6.93 -8.56
C THR A 162 6.22 6.24 -7.20
N SER A 163 6.71 5.00 -7.12
CA SER A 163 6.95 4.35 -5.81
C SER A 163 8.06 5.03 -5.02
N VAL A 164 9.13 5.45 -5.69
CA VAL A 164 10.27 6.15 -5.09
C VAL A 164 9.85 7.56 -4.64
N GLU A 165 9.03 8.22 -5.44
CA GLU A 165 8.43 9.52 -5.11
C GLU A 165 7.44 9.42 -3.95
N ALA A 166 6.60 8.39 -3.93
CA ALA A 166 5.70 8.09 -2.82
C ALA A 166 6.46 7.83 -1.51
N ALA A 167 7.58 7.11 -1.58
CA ALA A 167 8.45 6.86 -0.42
C ALA A 167 9.07 8.15 0.13
N GLN A 168 9.53 9.03 -0.76
CA GLN A 168 10.02 10.35 -0.37
C GLN A 168 8.91 11.17 0.28
N LEU A 169 7.74 11.24 -0.34
CA LEU A 169 6.61 11.99 0.19
C LEU A 169 6.19 11.46 1.56
N PHE A 170 6.16 10.14 1.73
CA PHE A 170 5.83 9.48 3.00
C PHE A 170 6.80 9.89 4.11
N LYS A 171 8.11 9.81 3.85
CA LYS A 171 9.16 10.17 4.80
C LYS A 171 9.06 11.65 5.19
N GLU A 172 9.06 12.54 4.21
CA GLU A 172 9.24 13.99 4.42
C GLU A 172 7.97 14.67 4.95
N THR A 173 6.80 14.10 4.70
CA THR A 173 5.53 14.57 5.29
C THR A 173 5.24 13.88 6.62
N ARG A 174 6.10 12.94 7.04
CA ARG A 174 5.94 12.12 8.24
C ARG A 174 4.55 11.50 8.28
N ALA A 175 4.16 10.91 7.15
CA ALA A 175 2.90 10.24 6.93
C ALA A 175 2.81 8.94 7.75
N LYS A 176 1.61 8.38 7.88
CA LYS A 176 1.34 7.23 8.72
C LYS A 176 1.76 5.91 8.08
N SER A 177 1.54 5.74 6.78
CA SER A 177 1.97 4.53 6.06
C SER A 177 2.31 4.79 4.59
N LEU A 178 3.17 3.92 4.06
CA LEU A 178 3.48 3.76 2.63
C LEU A 178 3.14 2.33 2.21
N LEU A 179 2.38 2.16 1.12
CA LEU A 179 2.02 0.84 0.58
C LEU A 179 2.37 0.75 -0.90
N ILE A 180 3.15 -0.26 -1.28
CA ILE A 180 3.59 -0.50 -2.66
C ILE A 180 3.42 -2.00 -2.97
N PRO A 181 2.73 -2.39 -4.05
CA PRO A 181 2.62 -3.79 -4.43
C PRO A 181 3.93 -4.31 -5.04
N GLY A 182 4.08 -5.64 -5.11
CA GLY A 182 5.31 -6.29 -5.57
C GLY A 182 5.26 -6.69 -7.04
N ARG A 183 4.19 -6.35 -7.77
CA ARG A 183 3.99 -6.69 -9.18
C ARG A 183 3.38 -5.54 -9.96
N ILE A 184 3.72 -5.48 -11.24
CA ILE A 184 3.14 -4.49 -12.16
C ILE A 184 1.78 -4.95 -12.67
N ARG A 185 0.94 -4.00 -13.10
CA ARG A 185 -0.41 -4.29 -13.57
C ARG A 185 -0.50 -5.28 -14.72
N THR A 186 0.55 -5.40 -15.54
CA THR A 186 0.64 -6.33 -16.68
C THR A 186 1.36 -7.65 -16.38
N ALA A 187 1.61 -7.98 -15.11
CA ALA A 187 2.23 -9.25 -14.72
C ALA A 187 1.37 -10.46 -15.10
N TYR A 188 0.04 -10.33 -15.07
CA TYR A 188 -0.91 -11.25 -15.70
C TYR A 188 -1.94 -10.46 -16.50
N ARG A 189 -1.91 -10.61 -17.83
CA ARG A 189 -2.70 -9.78 -18.77
C ARG A 189 -4.11 -10.28 -19.05
N ASP A 190 -4.60 -11.26 -18.30
CA ASP A 190 -6.02 -11.61 -18.40
C ASP A 190 -6.88 -10.47 -17.84
N PRO A 191 -8.09 -10.25 -18.41
CA PRO A 191 -9.00 -9.22 -17.92
C PRO A 191 -9.41 -9.47 -16.46
N SER A 192 -9.38 -8.40 -15.65
CA SER A 192 -9.90 -8.38 -14.28
C SER A 192 -11.36 -8.87 -14.23
N THR A 193 -11.65 -9.75 -13.29
CA THR A 193 -13.03 -10.19 -12.98
C THR A 193 -13.81 -9.13 -12.20
N CYS A 194 -13.12 -8.18 -11.55
CA CYS A 194 -13.71 -7.13 -10.74
C CYS A 194 -14.18 -5.95 -11.60
N ILE A 195 -13.25 -5.19 -12.18
CA ILE A 195 -13.58 -4.07 -13.07
C ILE A 195 -13.62 -4.55 -14.52
N LYS A 196 -14.82 -4.52 -15.12
CA LYS A 196 -15.02 -4.94 -16.51
C LYS A 196 -14.24 -4.07 -17.49
N SER A 197 -13.41 -4.73 -18.29
CA SER A 197 -12.73 -4.12 -19.45
C SER A 197 -13.72 -3.62 -20.49
N THR A 198 -13.30 -2.61 -21.25
CA THR A 198 -14.06 -2.04 -22.37
C THR A 198 -13.30 -2.26 -23.67
N LYS A 199 -13.90 -1.94 -24.82
CA LYS A 199 -13.21 -1.99 -26.13
C LYS A 199 -11.94 -1.12 -26.21
N ARG A 200 -11.79 -0.12 -25.32
CA ARG A 200 -10.68 0.85 -25.34
C ARG A 200 -9.70 0.69 -24.19
N THR A 201 -10.07 -0.06 -23.15
CA THR A 201 -9.30 -0.15 -21.92
C THR A 201 -9.44 -1.54 -21.34
N THR A 202 -8.31 -2.22 -21.17
CA THR A 202 -8.23 -3.47 -20.45
C THR A 202 -7.77 -3.19 -19.03
N TYR A 203 -8.55 -3.65 -18.06
CA TYR A 203 -8.11 -3.74 -16.66
C TYR A 203 -7.61 -5.16 -16.46
N TYR A 204 -6.38 -5.31 -16.00
CA TYR A 204 -5.73 -6.62 -15.88
C TYR A 204 -5.96 -7.23 -14.50
N MET A 205 -5.88 -8.55 -14.39
CA MET A 205 -6.02 -9.26 -13.12
C MET A 205 -4.99 -8.78 -12.07
N THR A 206 -3.78 -8.41 -12.47
CA THR A 206 -2.75 -7.88 -11.57
C THR A 206 -2.77 -6.35 -11.42
N ASP A 207 -3.79 -5.66 -11.96
CA ASP A 207 -3.97 -4.22 -11.77
C ASP A 207 -4.56 -3.94 -10.38
N THR A 208 -3.70 -3.58 -9.43
CA THR A 208 -4.05 -3.36 -8.02
C THR A 208 -5.01 -2.20 -7.79
N ALA A 209 -5.13 -1.27 -8.74
CA ALA A 209 -6.13 -0.22 -8.69
C ALA A 209 -7.52 -0.71 -9.15
N HIS A 210 -7.62 -1.85 -9.84
CA HIS A 210 -8.82 -2.32 -10.53
C HIS A 210 -9.19 -3.78 -10.25
N ASN A 211 -8.59 -4.40 -9.23
CA ASN A 211 -8.93 -5.75 -8.77
C ASN A 211 -8.87 -5.84 -7.24
N ASP A 212 -9.97 -6.27 -6.63
CA ASP A 212 -10.11 -6.43 -5.19
C ASP A 212 -9.48 -7.73 -4.66
N LEU A 213 -9.10 -8.66 -5.55
CA LEU A 213 -8.37 -9.87 -5.19
C LEU A 213 -6.89 -9.62 -4.89
N GLU A 214 -6.36 -8.47 -5.29
CA GLU A 214 -4.97 -8.09 -5.03
C GLU A 214 -4.76 -7.77 -3.53
N PRO A 215 -3.68 -8.27 -2.89
CA PRO A 215 -3.38 -7.95 -1.48
C PRO A 215 -3.24 -6.45 -1.17
N PHE A 216 -3.00 -5.64 -2.21
CA PHE A 216 -3.00 -4.19 -2.12
C PHE A 216 -4.36 -3.62 -1.69
N PHE A 217 -5.48 -4.24 -2.12
CA PHE A 217 -6.82 -3.85 -1.70
C PHE A 217 -7.04 -4.18 -0.22
N ASP A 218 -6.72 -5.40 0.21
CA ASP A 218 -6.82 -5.83 1.61
C ASP A 218 -6.02 -4.93 2.54
N ALA A 219 -4.84 -4.51 2.09
CA ALA A 219 -4.01 -3.61 2.84
C ALA A 219 -4.68 -2.26 3.10
N ASN A 220 -5.29 -1.66 2.07
CA ASN A 220 -6.02 -0.41 2.22
C ASN A 220 -7.26 -0.56 3.12
N VAL A 221 -7.96 -1.70 3.04
CA VAL A 221 -9.07 -2.02 3.94
C VAL A 221 -8.61 -2.09 5.39
N ALA A 222 -7.51 -2.80 5.67
CA ALA A 222 -6.94 -2.90 7.01
C ALA A 222 -6.48 -1.53 7.54
N ILE A 223 -5.84 -0.71 6.69
CA ILE A 223 -5.42 0.66 7.04
C ILE A 223 -6.64 1.53 7.37
N TRP A 224 -7.70 1.48 6.56
CA TRP A 224 -8.92 2.24 6.80
C TRP A 224 -9.64 1.82 8.08
N ASN A 225 -9.75 0.51 8.32
CA ASN A 225 -10.38 -0.03 9.52
C ASN A 225 -9.61 0.41 10.77
N TRP A 226 -8.27 0.34 10.71
CA TRP A 226 -7.41 0.90 11.75
C TRP A 226 -7.72 2.38 11.94
N GLN A 227 -7.59 3.23 10.90
CA GLN A 227 -7.78 4.68 11.00
C GLN A 227 -9.18 5.05 11.54
N SER A 228 -10.21 4.33 11.15
CA SER A 228 -11.60 4.54 11.58
C SER A 228 -11.78 4.29 13.08
N GLN A 229 -11.11 3.28 13.63
CA GLN A 229 -11.11 2.96 15.07
C GLN A 229 -10.25 3.93 15.91
N HIS A 230 -9.54 4.82 15.24
CA HIS A 230 -8.41 5.57 15.76
C HIS A 230 -8.57 7.08 15.50
N GLY A 231 -9.77 7.60 15.76
CA GLY A 231 -10.09 9.01 15.58
C GLY A 231 -10.58 9.39 14.18
N GLY A 232 -10.79 8.41 13.30
CA GLY A 232 -11.33 8.63 11.95
C GLY A 232 -10.38 9.38 11.04
N CYS A 233 -10.86 9.77 9.86
CA CYS A 233 -10.05 10.46 8.86
C CYS A 233 -10.50 11.91 8.70
N SER A 234 -10.15 12.75 9.67
CA SER A 234 -10.43 14.20 9.58
C SER A 234 -9.81 14.79 8.32
N SER A 235 -10.64 15.46 7.51
CA SER A 235 -10.20 16.02 6.23
C SER A 235 -9.04 17.00 6.38
N ALA A 236 -8.86 17.60 7.56
CA ALA A 236 -7.79 18.55 7.85
C ALA A 236 -6.40 17.90 8.01
N SER A 237 -6.30 16.61 8.37
CA SER A 237 -5.02 15.98 8.73
C SER A 237 -4.86 14.54 8.24
N CYS A 238 -5.89 14.00 7.57
CA CYS A 238 -5.92 12.65 7.04
C CYS A 238 -6.35 12.62 5.57
N ALA A 239 -5.71 11.74 4.81
CA ALA A 239 -6.08 11.39 3.44
C ALA A 239 -5.40 10.09 3.01
N PHE A 240 -5.99 9.43 2.01
CA PHE A 240 -5.39 8.31 1.30
C PHE A 240 -4.97 8.81 -0.08
N ILE A 241 -3.68 9.07 -0.23
CA ILE A 241 -3.10 9.60 -1.47
C ILE A 241 -2.54 8.44 -2.27
N GLN A 242 -3.06 8.23 -3.47
CA GLN A 242 -2.59 7.19 -4.38
C GLN A 242 -1.91 7.85 -5.60
N MET A 243 -0.59 7.69 -5.66
CA MET A 243 0.29 8.28 -6.67
C MET A 243 0.36 7.40 -7.93
N HIS A 244 -0.10 7.93 -9.05
CA HIS A 244 0.07 7.37 -10.39
C HIS A 244 0.90 8.31 -11.25
N GLY A 245 1.51 7.73 -12.27
CA GLY A 245 2.32 8.43 -13.25
C GLY A 245 1.68 8.24 -14.62
N LYS A 246 1.54 9.33 -15.36
CA LYS A 246 0.94 9.30 -16.69
C LYS A 246 1.98 9.54 -17.79
N SER A 247 1.78 8.87 -18.92
CA SER A 247 2.51 9.17 -20.15
C SER A 247 2.26 10.61 -20.58
N ASP A 248 3.28 11.20 -21.23
CA ASP A 248 3.24 12.48 -21.95
C ASP A 248 2.10 12.60 -22.99
N ARG A 249 1.54 11.47 -23.46
CA ARG A 249 0.40 11.41 -24.40
C ARG A 249 -0.96 11.32 -23.73
N THR A 250 -1.00 11.12 -22.41
CA THR A 250 -2.24 10.96 -21.66
C THR A 250 -2.53 12.20 -20.83
N CYS A 251 -3.74 12.76 -20.96
CA CYS A 251 -4.14 14.02 -20.31
C CYS A 251 -3.07 15.11 -20.50
N VAL A 252 -2.73 15.39 -21.76
CA VAL A 252 -1.54 16.18 -22.15
C VAL A 252 -1.56 17.63 -21.65
N LEU A 253 -2.73 18.14 -21.28
CA LEU A 253 -2.91 19.51 -20.78
C LEU A 253 -2.74 19.62 -19.26
N ASP A 254 -2.69 18.49 -18.56
CA ASP A 254 -2.56 18.42 -17.11
C ASP A 254 -1.15 17.94 -16.78
N ASP A 255 -0.36 18.72 -16.05
CA ASP A 255 0.89 18.23 -15.47
C ASP A 255 0.59 17.36 -14.25
N ILE A 256 -0.34 17.81 -13.40
CA ILE A 256 -0.93 17.05 -12.29
C ILE A 256 -2.45 17.05 -12.45
N PHE A 257 -3.06 15.86 -12.43
CA PHE A 257 -4.50 15.70 -12.39
C PHE A 257 -4.91 14.97 -11.10
N LEU A 258 -5.75 15.62 -10.29
CA LEU A 258 -6.25 15.08 -9.03
C LEU A 258 -7.70 14.61 -9.20
N SER A 259 -8.07 13.50 -8.58
CA SER A 259 -9.47 13.06 -8.51
C SER A 259 -9.80 12.38 -7.19
N SER A 260 -11.03 12.50 -6.73
CA SER A 260 -11.57 11.71 -5.61
C SER A 260 -12.42 10.53 -6.09
N GLY A 261 -12.31 10.08 -7.33
CA GLY A 261 -13.01 8.87 -7.81
C GLY A 261 -14.47 9.08 -8.21
N LEU A 262 -14.92 10.32 -8.42
CA LEU A 262 -16.33 10.67 -8.65
C LEU A 262 -16.68 11.06 -10.10
N GLY A 263 -15.72 11.06 -11.02
CA GLY A 263 -15.91 11.60 -12.37
C GLY A 263 -16.05 13.13 -12.37
N ASN A 264 -16.47 13.74 -13.48
CA ASN A 264 -16.74 15.18 -13.53
C ASN A 264 -18.17 15.48 -13.05
N ASN A 265 -18.30 16.20 -11.95
CA ASN A 265 -19.59 16.62 -11.38
C ASN A 265 -19.42 17.83 -10.44
N SER A 266 -20.53 18.34 -9.90
CA SER A 266 -20.56 19.55 -9.06
C SER A 266 -19.85 19.43 -7.69
N TRP A 267 -19.44 18.23 -7.28
CA TRP A 267 -18.65 18.00 -6.08
C TRP A 267 -17.32 18.76 -6.11
N TYR A 268 -16.72 18.89 -7.29
CA TYR A 268 -15.47 19.62 -7.48
C TYR A 268 -15.63 21.13 -7.54
N THR A 269 -16.84 21.64 -7.83
CA THR A 269 -17.09 23.08 -8.01
C THR A 269 -17.89 23.73 -6.88
N ASN A 270 -18.51 22.95 -5.98
CA ASN A 270 -19.21 23.53 -4.82
C ASN A 270 -18.26 24.25 -3.85
N GLU A 271 -18.79 24.99 -2.88
CA GLU A 271 -17.99 25.77 -1.93
C GLU A 271 -17.47 24.96 -0.74
N ILE A 272 -17.77 23.66 -0.66
CA ILE A 272 -17.34 22.81 0.45
C ILE A 272 -15.82 22.65 0.40
N ASP A 273 -15.15 23.01 1.49
CA ASP A 273 -13.72 22.82 1.67
C ASP A 273 -13.38 21.33 1.79
N ARG A 274 -12.52 20.86 0.89
CA ARG A 274 -12.15 19.45 0.75
C ARG A 274 -10.64 19.32 0.52
N PRO A 275 -10.02 18.23 0.99
CA PRO A 275 -8.57 18.10 0.99
C PRO A 275 -7.98 18.17 -0.42
N ILE A 276 -8.66 17.62 -1.43
CA ILE A 276 -8.24 17.71 -2.83
C ILE A 276 -8.23 19.15 -3.39
N LYS A 277 -9.16 20.02 -2.96
CA LYS A 277 -9.21 21.43 -3.39
C LYS A 277 -8.08 22.23 -2.76
N ARG A 278 -7.82 22.00 -1.46
CA ARG A 278 -6.66 22.57 -0.77
C ARG A 278 -5.35 22.09 -1.39
N LEU A 279 -5.24 20.79 -1.66
CA LEU A 279 -4.05 20.21 -2.32
C LEU A 279 -3.80 20.81 -3.70
N LYS A 280 -4.84 20.93 -4.54
CA LYS A 280 -4.73 21.61 -5.84
C LYS A 280 -4.15 23.01 -5.69
N LYS A 281 -4.70 23.81 -4.76
CA LYS A 281 -4.25 25.18 -4.50
C LYS A 281 -2.78 25.20 -4.06
N GLU A 282 -2.40 24.37 -3.09
CA GLU A 282 -1.05 24.35 -2.56
C GLU A 282 -0.01 23.81 -3.56
N LEU A 283 -0.40 22.88 -4.45
CA LEU A 283 0.46 22.43 -5.55
C LEU A 283 0.72 23.55 -6.55
N LEU A 284 -0.31 24.30 -6.96
CA LEU A 284 -0.14 25.46 -7.84
C LEU A 284 0.82 26.48 -7.21
N LEU A 285 0.68 26.76 -5.92
CA LEU A 285 1.57 27.69 -5.21
C LEU A 285 3.00 27.16 -5.11
N ALA A 286 3.18 25.88 -4.77
CA ALA A 286 4.50 25.28 -4.59
C ALA A 286 5.26 25.18 -5.92
N PHE A 287 4.62 24.69 -6.98
CA PHE A 287 5.27 24.52 -8.27
C PHE A 287 5.56 25.85 -8.98
N ASN A 288 4.66 26.84 -8.90
CA ASN A 288 4.91 28.15 -9.52
C ASN A 288 5.93 29.00 -8.74
N HIS A 289 6.17 28.69 -7.47
CA HIS A 289 7.27 29.29 -6.70
C HIS A 289 8.62 28.65 -7.05
N ASP A 290 8.65 27.33 -7.21
CA ASP A 290 9.90 26.56 -7.35
C ASP A 290 10.36 26.40 -8.81
N HIS A 291 9.50 26.64 -9.80
CA HIS A 291 9.85 26.56 -11.23
C HIS A 291 10.07 27.94 -11.86
N SER A 292 11.00 27.99 -12.83
CA SER A 292 11.25 29.18 -13.65
C SER A 292 9.95 29.62 -14.33
N PRO A 293 9.60 30.92 -14.34
CA PRO A 293 8.29 31.44 -14.75
C PRO A 293 7.91 31.23 -16.23
N GLU A 294 8.74 30.56 -17.01
CA GLU A 294 8.57 30.43 -18.47
C GLU A 294 7.50 29.39 -18.85
N ILE A 295 7.24 28.36 -18.04
CA ILE A 295 6.14 27.40 -18.28
C ILE A 295 5.49 27.02 -16.94
N PRO A 296 4.33 27.59 -16.58
CA PRO A 296 3.63 27.25 -15.34
C PRO A 296 3.14 25.80 -15.37
N VAL A 297 3.12 25.17 -14.20
CA VAL A 297 2.61 23.81 -14.02
C VAL A 297 1.09 23.84 -13.96
N SER A 298 0.43 23.00 -14.76
CA SER A 298 -1.03 22.85 -14.69
C SER A 298 -1.45 21.80 -13.66
N VAL A 299 -2.31 22.21 -12.72
CA VAL A 299 -2.91 21.31 -11.72
C VAL A 299 -4.42 21.39 -11.85
N SER A 300 -5.05 20.28 -12.15
CA SER A 300 -6.48 20.20 -12.47
C SER A 300 -7.21 19.18 -11.60
N VAL A 301 -8.50 19.40 -11.40
CA VAL A 301 -9.47 18.38 -10.96
C VAL A 301 -10.47 18.13 -12.11
N PRO A 302 -11.40 17.13 -12.01
CA PRO A 302 -12.28 16.77 -13.13
C PRO A 302 -13.15 17.92 -13.67
N SER A 303 -13.43 18.95 -12.87
CA SER A 303 -14.18 20.13 -13.34
C SER A 303 -13.36 21.09 -14.21
N ASP A 304 -12.02 21.04 -14.16
CA ASP A 304 -11.15 21.97 -14.89
C ASP A 304 -10.62 21.39 -16.21
N SER A 305 -10.70 20.06 -16.37
CA SER A 305 -10.04 19.34 -17.45
C SER A 305 -10.94 18.28 -18.09
N LYS A 306 -10.61 17.94 -19.35
CA LYS A 306 -11.20 16.81 -20.08
C LYS A 306 -10.48 15.49 -19.81
N CYS A 307 -9.51 15.47 -18.90
CA CYS A 307 -8.81 14.24 -18.52
C CYS A 307 -9.79 13.19 -17.99
N LEU A 308 -9.69 11.97 -18.53
CA LEU A 308 -10.59 10.87 -18.20
C LEU A 308 -10.11 9.99 -17.05
N LEU A 309 -8.89 10.21 -16.55
CA LEU A 309 -8.26 9.44 -15.46
C LEU A 309 -8.82 9.84 -14.08
N THR A 310 -10.15 9.79 -13.97
CA THR A 310 -10.90 10.26 -12.79
C THR A 310 -11.02 9.21 -11.69
N ALA A 311 -10.37 8.06 -11.81
CA ALA A 311 -10.37 6.97 -10.83
C ALA A 311 -11.77 6.46 -10.40
N THR A 312 -12.81 6.63 -11.22
CA THR A 312 -14.18 6.14 -10.91
C THR A 312 -14.29 4.62 -10.80
N LYS A 313 -13.29 3.91 -11.34
CA LYS A 313 -13.18 2.45 -11.30
C LYS A 313 -12.12 1.96 -10.32
N ASN A 314 -11.53 2.86 -9.54
CA ASN A 314 -10.51 2.48 -8.57
C ASN A 314 -11.17 1.77 -7.39
N VAL A 315 -10.81 0.51 -7.14
CA VAL A 315 -11.47 -0.31 -6.10
C VAL A 315 -11.22 0.23 -4.69
N VAL A 316 -10.01 0.75 -4.42
CA VAL A 316 -9.66 1.39 -3.15
C VAL A 316 -10.42 2.69 -2.98
N GLY A 317 -10.46 3.53 -4.01
CA GLY A 317 -11.22 4.78 -3.98
C GLY A 317 -12.72 4.55 -3.78
N ARG A 318 -13.28 3.50 -4.38
CA ARG A 318 -14.66 3.08 -4.14
C ARG A 318 -14.89 2.71 -2.68
N TYR A 319 -14.03 1.86 -2.11
CA TYR A 319 -14.13 1.47 -0.70
C TYR A 319 -14.11 2.69 0.24
N LEU A 320 -13.10 3.55 0.11
CA LEU A 320 -12.86 4.68 1.01
C LEU A 320 -13.92 5.78 0.94
N ASN A 321 -14.61 5.94 -0.21
CA ASN A 321 -15.61 6.99 -0.40
C ASN A 321 -17.03 6.52 -0.09
N GLY A 322 -17.19 5.80 1.02
CA GLY A 322 -18.52 5.49 1.57
C GLY A 322 -19.14 4.19 1.05
N LEU A 323 -18.34 3.17 0.77
CA LEU A 323 -18.83 1.79 0.64
C LEU A 323 -18.50 0.93 1.88
N PRO A 324 -19.02 1.23 3.09
CA PRO A 324 -18.73 0.44 4.29
C PRO A 324 -19.55 -0.87 4.40
N SER A 325 -20.39 -1.23 3.41
CA SER A 325 -21.18 -2.48 3.47
C SER A 325 -20.35 -3.71 3.09
N THR A 326 -19.62 -4.23 4.08
CA THR A 326 -19.29 -5.65 4.40
C THR A 326 -18.86 -6.67 3.32
N ALA A 327 -18.88 -6.38 2.02
CA ALA A 327 -18.40 -7.31 0.99
C ALA A 327 -17.40 -6.61 0.07
N SER A 328 -16.17 -7.12 0.01
CA SER A 328 -15.11 -6.64 -0.89
C SER A 328 -15.60 -6.55 -2.34
N HIS A 329 -16.40 -7.51 -2.81
CA HIS A 329 -16.92 -7.53 -4.18
C HIS A 329 -17.89 -6.39 -4.55
N ASP A 330 -18.48 -5.68 -3.59
CA ASP A 330 -19.34 -4.52 -3.90
C ASP A 330 -18.53 -3.43 -4.62
N VAL A 331 -17.24 -3.28 -4.31
CA VAL A 331 -16.37 -2.27 -4.93
C VAL A 331 -16.14 -2.55 -6.42
N CYS A 332 -16.39 -3.76 -6.90
CA CYS A 332 -16.26 -4.11 -8.31
C CYS A 332 -17.40 -3.54 -9.16
N THR A 333 -18.60 -3.44 -8.58
CA THR A 333 -19.81 -3.09 -9.32
C THR A 333 -20.41 -1.75 -8.93
N ARG A 334 -20.23 -1.32 -7.67
CA ARG A 334 -20.83 -0.12 -7.12
C ARG A 334 -19.87 1.06 -7.18
N GLU A 335 -20.33 2.16 -7.76
CA GLU A 335 -19.59 3.42 -7.82
C GLU A 335 -19.74 4.23 -6.53
N SER A 336 -18.77 5.09 -6.23
CA SER A 336 -18.86 6.05 -5.12
C SER A 336 -19.97 7.07 -5.37
N LYS A 337 -20.73 7.43 -4.33
CA LYS A 337 -21.81 8.40 -4.46
C LYS A 337 -21.35 9.81 -4.10
N VAL A 338 -21.79 10.79 -4.88
CA VAL A 338 -21.43 12.20 -4.71
C VAL A 338 -21.88 12.78 -3.37
N ASP A 339 -23.06 12.39 -2.90
CA ASP A 339 -23.70 12.90 -1.68
C ASP A 339 -23.07 12.36 -0.38
N THR A 340 -22.45 11.18 -0.42
CA THR A 340 -21.82 10.55 0.76
C THR A 340 -20.29 10.63 0.76
N THR A 341 -19.67 11.20 -0.27
CA THR A 341 -18.21 11.24 -0.40
C THR A 341 -17.60 12.47 0.27
N GLU A 342 -16.79 12.25 1.30
CA GLU A 342 -16.06 13.31 2.03
C GLU A 342 -14.73 13.69 1.37
N GLY A 343 -14.21 12.84 0.46
CA GLY A 343 -12.96 13.10 -0.27
C GLY A 343 -11.72 12.59 0.45
N VAL A 344 -11.87 11.53 1.26
CA VAL A 344 -10.76 10.82 1.94
C VAL A 344 -9.74 10.29 0.93
N PHE A 345 -10.22 9.78 -0.21
CA PHE A 345 -9.37 9.30 -1.29
C PHE A 345 -8.97 10.42 -2.24
N ILE A 346 -7.66 10.51 -2.52
CA ILE A 346 -7.06 11.40 -3.50
C ILE A 346 -6.22 10.56 -4.46
N HIS A 347 -6.73 10.39 -5.66
CA HIS A 347 -5.99 9.88 -6.80
C HIS A 347 -5.19 10.99 -7.45
N VAL A 348 -3.92 10.71 -7.73
CA VAL A 348 -3.00 11.64 -8.40
C VAL A 348 -2.50 11.00 -9.68
N GLU A 349 -2.59 11.72 -10.79
CA GLU A 349 -1.91 11.39 -12.05
C GLU A 349 -0.92 12.51 -12.34
N GLN A 350 0.38 12.22 -12.30
CA GLN A 350 1.41 13.23 -12.53
C GLN A 350 2.27 12.93 -13.76
N SER A 351 2.72 13.98 -14.44
CA SER A 351 3.72 13.88 -15.50
C SER A 351 5.13 13.81 -14.90
N SER A 352 6.10 13.36 -15.69
CA SER A 352 7.51 13.36 -15.29
C SER A 352 8.06 14.76 -15.00
N ARG A 353 7.44 15.82 -15.54
CA ARG A 353 7.83 17.22 -15.27
C ARG A 353 7.56 17.61 -13.82
N THR A 354 6.56 17.00 -13.19
CA THR A 354 6.12 17.31 -11.84
C THR A 354 6.64 16.35 -10.78
N ALA A 355 7.67 15.57 -11.11
CA ALA A 355 8.42 14.77 -10.16
C ALA A 355 9.24 15.60 -9.14
N SER A 356 9.06 16.93 -9.09
CA SER A 356 9.73 17.81 -8.13
C SER A 356 9.33 17.44 -6.70
N LYS A 357 10.30 16.89 -5.97
CA LYS A 357 10.12 16.40 -4.60
C LYS A 357 9.74 17.53 -3.64
N ALA A 358 10.41 18.68 -3.72
CA ALA A 358 10.22 19.79 -2.77
C ALA A 358 8.81 20.39 -2.86
N ALA A 359 8.30 20.59 -4.08
CA ALA A 359 7.00 21.20 -4.28
C ALA A 359 5.86 20.30 -3.77
N TRP A 360 5.93 18.99 -4.02
CA TRP A 360 4.99 18.02 -3.46
C TRP A 360 5.01 18.00 -1.93
N ILE A 361 6.19 17.94 -1.32
CA ILE A 361 6.35 17.93 0.15
C ILE A 361 5.73 19.20 0.75
N LYS A 362 6.06 20.37 0.19
CA LYS A 362 5.52 21.66 0.61
C LYS A 362 3.99 21.68 0.49
N ALA A 363 3.45 21.26 -0.65
CA ALA A 363 2.02 21.29 -0.88
C ALA A 363 1.25 20.37 0.08
N VAL A 364 1.74 19.15 0.31
CA VAL A 364 1.12 18.22 1.27
C VAL A 364 1.22 18.75 2.70
N ASN A 365 2.38 19.28 3.10
CA ASN A 365 2.56 19.85 4.44
C ASN A 365 1.66 21.06 4.71
N ASN A 366 1.38 21.88 3.69
CA ASN A 366 0.48 23.03 3.79
C ASN A 366 -1.00 22.62 3.72
N THR A 367 -1.32 21.53 3.02
CA THR A 367 -2.71 21.05 2.85
C THR A 367 -3.25 20.41 4.13
N PHE A 368 -2.39 19.66 4.82
CA PHE A 368 -2.76 18.84 5.96
C PHE A 368 -2.09 19.33 7.24
N ALA A 369 -2.89 19.57 8.26
CA ALA A 369 -2.45 19.99 9.58
C ALA A 369 -1.70 18.88 10.31
N VAL A 370 -0.76 19.28 11.16
CA VAL A 370 -0.05 18.37 12.06
C VAL A 370 -1.01 17.84 13.12
N VAL A 371 -0.96 16.53 13.40
CA VAL A 371 -1.68 15.92 14.53
C VAL A 371 -0.82 15.95 15.78
N ASN A 372 -1.38 16.40 16.91
CA ASN A 372 -0.69 16.36 18.19
C ASN A 372 -0.63 14.91 18.70
N SER A 373 0.56 14.31 18.71
CA SER A 373 0.77 12.93 19.14
C SER A 373 0.45 12.66 20.62
N LEU A 374 0.34 13.71 21.45
CA LEU A 374 0.06 13.61 22.89
C LEU A 374 -1.44 13.42 23.22
N GLU A 375 -2.37 13.97 22.43
CA GLU A 375 -3.81 13.72 22.64
C GLU A 375 -4.20 12.28 22.30
N TYR A 376 -3.44 11.65 21.42
CA TYR A 376 -3.69 10.28 20.99
C TYR A 376 -3.25 9.24 22.04
N ALA A 377 -2.20 9.54 22.81
CA ALA A 377 -1.69 8.66 23.85
C ALA A 377 -2.63 8.54 25.07
N SER A 378 -3.41 9.57 25.38
CA SER A 378 -4.34 9.53 26.53
C SER A 378 -5.59 8.68 26.26
N SER A 379 -6.09 8.67 25.02
CA SER A 379 -7.28 7.90 24.62
C SER A 379 -7.07 6.38 24.55
N THR A 380 -5.82 5.92 24.53
CA THR A 380 -5.46 4.49 24.35
C THR A 380 -5.16 3.75 25.66
N SER A 381 -5.22 4.44 26.82
CA SER A 381 -4.94 3.84 28.13
C SER A 381 -6.09 3.01 28.73
N GLN A 382 -7.21 2.83 28.01
CA GLN A 382 -8.42 2.19 28.53
C GLN A 382 -8.99 1.03 27.70
N ILE A 383 -8.29 0.50 26.70
CA ILE A 383 -8.79 -0.67 25.94
C ILE A 383 -8.02 -1.93 26.39
N PRO A 384 -8.64 -2.87 27.14
CA PRO A 384 -8.03 -4.16 27.45
C PRO A 384 -7.82 -4.95 26.16
N ILE A 385 -6.66 -5.61 26.05
CA ILE A 385 -6.26 -6.44 24.91
C ILE A 385 -7.04 -7.78 24.85
N GLU A 386 -8.10 -7.95 25.65
CA GLU A 386 -8.80 -9.24 25.80
C GLU A 386 -9.95 -9.51 24.81
N HIS A 387 -10.24 -8.62 23.85
CA HIS A 387 -11.21 -8.91 22.79
C HIS A 387 -10.63 -8.66 21.39
N ILE A 388 -9.69 -9.50 20.97
CA ILE A 388 -9.56 -9.88 19.55
C ILE A 388 -10.35 -11.18 19.40
N GLU A 389 -11.67 -11.11 19.59
CA GLU A 389 -12.55 -12.21 19.20
C GLU A 389 -12.80 -12.10 17.70
N GLN A 390 -12.31 -13.12 16.99
CA GLN A 390 -12.81 -13.64 15.72
C GLN A 390 -13.58 -12.64 14.85
N CYS A 391 -12.91 -12.12 13.82
CA CYS A 391 -13.63 -11.73 12.61
C CYS A 391 -14.48 -12.94 12.16
N PRO A 392 -15.83 -12.85 12.16
CA PRO A 392 -16.58 -13.79 11.34
C PRO A 392 -16.29 -13.43 9.86
N TRP A 393 -16.77 -14.23 8.91
CA TRP A 393 -16.64 -14.09 7.44
C TRP A 393 -15.41 -14.80 6.85
N TYR A 394 -15.54 -15.93 6.13
CA TYR A 394 -16.40 -16.22 4.97
C TYR A 394 -17.02 -17.65 5.02
N PRO A 395 -18.09 -17.97 4.24
CA PRO A 395 -18.55 -19.34 4.02
C PRO A 395 -17.54 -20.23 3.30
#